data_AF-A0A1F2RKN7-F1
#
_entry.id   AF-A0A1F2RKN7-F1
#
_cell.length_a   1.000
_cell.length_b   1.000
_cell.length_c   1.000
_cell.angle_alpha   90.00
_cell.angle_beta   90.00
_cell.angle_gamma   90.00
#
_symmetry.space_group_name_H-M   'P 1'
#
loop_
_entity.id
_entity.type
_entity.pdbx_description
1 polymer ?
#
loop_
_entity_poly.entity_id
_entity_poly.type
_entity_poly.pdbx_seq_one_letter_code
_entity_poly.pdbx_strand_id
1 'polypeptide(L)'
;MRIKMRWQRPLTLGALLSGFAMIAEPGWSLCLSSTISARDAEPFRYTMALVESFSYAKSALSQVAPGDTPNGAPDLTEMIYQLKSAAEDYKCAAESVAGQPKSKDEKIALSAEAAKSTFLALITHEERMIQLVKDTLDRKVSAGDLAERLAEIRVEVDETWRMLLLATVAATHALVEMPQQKDEHLSKLRITARERRMLAERIESDFGLAVRVGMKGGQIPLAGSAAMLYGFVSNTDWKSSDTP
;
A
#
# COMPACT_ATOMS: atom_id res chain seq x y z
N MET A 1 67.11 58.86 5.11
CA MET A 1 66.62 59.38 6.40
C MET A 1 65.20 58.87 6.64
N ARG A 2 65.03 58.03 7.67
CA ARG A 2 63.81 57.54 8.37
C ARG A 2 62.71 56.74 7.63
N ILE A 3 62.81 55.43 7.87
CA ILE A 3 61.80 54.40 8.08
C ILE A 3 60.45 54.89 8.65
N LYS A 4 59.34 54.33 8.16
CA LYS A 4 58.25 53.81 9.01
C LYS A 4 57.60 52.58 8.36
N MET A 5 57.90 51.41 8.92
CA MET A 5 57.06 50.21 8.86
C MET A 5 55.72 50.49 9.53
N ARG A 6 54.64 49.93 8.99
CA ARG A 6 53.51 49.50 9.83
C ARG A 6 52.92 48.22 9.26
N TRP A 7 52.98 47.20 10.12
CA TRP A 7 52.44 45.86 9.96
C TRP A 7 50.92 45.85 9.81
N GLN A 8 50.40 44.93 9.00
CA GLN A 8 49.36 43.97 9.43
C GLN A 8 49.28 42.78 8.45
N ARG A 9 48.93 41.63 9.02
CA ARG A 9 49.23 40.25 8.60
C ARG A 9 48.44 39.74 7.37
N PRO A 10 48.91 38.68 6.69
CA PRO A 10 48.10 37.93 5.73
C PRO A 10 47.12 37.03 6.49
N LEU A 11 45.82 37.19 6.22
CA LEU A 11 44.82 36.18 6.60
C LEU A 11 44.64 35.24 5.42
N THR A 12 45.18 34.05 5.63
CA THR A 12 45.08 32.85 4.80
C THR A 12 43.63 32.42 4.62
N LEU A 13 43.39 31.86 3.43
CA LEU A 13 42.29 30.98 3.02
C LEU A 13 41.63 30.22 4.19
N GLY A 14 40.30 30.24 4.22
CA GLY A 14 39.53 29.25 4.96
C GLY A 14 38.04 29.59 5.04
N ALA A 15 37.23 28.85 4.27
CA ALA A 15 35.77 28.74 4.36
C ALA A 15 34.98 30.02 3.98
N LEU A 16 33.94 29.99 3.15
CA LEU A 16 32.82 29.06 3.11
C LEU A 16 32.32 28.92 1.66
N LEU A 17 32.64 27.79 1.02
CA LEU A 17 31.76 27.26 -0.03
C LEU A 17 30.59 26.62 0.69
N SER A 18 29.58 27.42 1.03
CA SER A 18 28.23 26.93 1.33
C SER A 18 27.59 26.51 0.00
N GLY A 19 28.17 25.51 -0.65
CA GLY A 19 27.47 24.76 -1.67
C GLY A 19 26.34 24.07 -0.96
N PHE A 20 25.12 24.61 -1.09
CA PHE A 20 23.94 23.78 -1.07
C PHE A 20 24.14 22.78 -2.20
N ALA A 21 24.74 21.64 -1.87
CA ALA A 21 24.43 20.41 -2.56
C ALA A 21 22.93 20.22 -2.33
N MET A 22 22.13 20.79 -3.23
CA MET A 22 20.91 20.11 -3.64
C MET A 22 21.40 18.75 -4.12
N ILE A 23 21.43 17.80 -3.19
CA ILE A 23 21.24 16.41 -3.54
C ILE A 23 19.83 16.44 -4.12
N ALA A 24 19.74 16.61 -5.44
CA ALA A 24 18.62 16.12 -6.19
C ALA A 24 18.67 14.61 -5.96
N GLU A 25 18.03 14.17 -4.88
CA GLU A 25 17.71 12.77 -4.71
C GLU A 25 16.89 12.43 -5.95
N PRO A 26 17.38 11.54 -6.83
CA PRO A 26 16.46 10.88 -7.75
C PRO A 26 15.39 10.29 -6.83
N GLY A 27 14.11 10.45 -7.15
CA GLY A 27 13.02 9.90 -6.33
C GLY A 27 13.18 8.40 -6.18
N TRP A 28 13.83 7.97 -5.10
CA TRP A 28 13.86 6.58 -4.68
C TRP A 28 12.69 6.49 -3.72
N SER A 29 11.51 6.17 -4.25
CA SER A 29 10.45 5.65 -3.39
C SER A 29 10.94 4.30 -2.88
N LEU A 30 11.77 4.31 -1.84
CA LEU A 30 12.08 3.12 -1.06
C LEU A 30 10.82 2.82 -0.29
N CYS A 31 10.05 1.86 -0.78
CA CYS A 31 8.91 1.33 -0.05
C CYS A 31 9.43 0.93 1.34
N LEU A 32 9.01 1.69 2.35
CA LEU A 32 9.40 1.44 3.72
C LEU A 32 8.82 0.09 4.10
N SER A 33 9.71 -0.89 4.31
CA SER A 33 9.33 -2.19 4.85
C SER A 33 9.21 -2.07 6.36
N SER A 34 8.08 -2.51 6.92
CA SER A 34 7.89 -2.59 8.35
C SER A 34 8.96 -3.47 9.03
N THR A 35 9.38 -3.05 10.22
CA THR A 35 10.42 -3.69 11.05
C THR A 35 9.90 -4.93 11.77
N ILE A 36 9.40 -5.91 11.03
CA ILE A 36 8.98 -7.20 11.61
C ILE A 36 10.21 -8.10 11.75
N SER A 37 10.35 -8.78 12.89
CA SER A 37 11.51 -9.61 13.15
C SER A 37 11.48 -10.85 12.26
N ALA A 38 12.64 -11.25 11.72
CA ALA A 38 12.75 -12.51 10.99
C ALA A 38 12.41 -13.74 11.85
N ARG A 39 12.40 -13.58 13.18
CA ARG A 39 12.08 -14.62 14.17
C ARG A 39 10.58 -14.81 14.42
N ASP A 40 9.75 -13.87 13.98
CA ASP A 40 8.30 -13.95 14.20
C ASP A 40 7.68 -15.05 13.32
N ALA A 41 6.51 -15.55 13.73
CA ALA A 41 5.83 -16.63 13.00
C ALA A 41 5.50 -16.19 11.56
N GLU A 42 5.72 -17.09 10.60
CA GLU A 42 5.50 -16.79 9.18
C GLU A 42 4.08 -16.26 8.87
N PRO A 43 2.99 -16.82 9.45
CA PRO A 43 1.65 -16.27 9.26
C PRO A 43 1.52 -14.82 9.75
N PHE A 44 2.09 -14.50 10.92
CA PHE A 44 2.06 -13.12 11.44
C PHE A 44 2.84 -12.16 10.54
N ARG A 45 4.08 -12.52 10.16
CA ARG A 45 4.91 -11.73 9.26
C ARG A 45 4.21 -11.45 7.94
N TYR A 46 3.59 -12.46 7.36
CA TYR A 46 2.84 -12.32 6.12
C TYR A 46 1.64 -11.39 6.29
N THR A 47 0.80 -11.62 7.30
CA THR A 47 -0.40 -10.81 7.51
C THR A 47 -0.06 -9.34 7.78
N MET A 48 1.00 -9.06 8.53
CA MET A 48 1.47 -7.68 8.71
C MET A 48 1.93 -7.04 7.39
N ALA A 49 2.65 -7.77 6.54
CA ALA A 49 3.03 -7.29 5.21
C ALA A 49 1.81 -7.05 4.29
N LEU A 50 0.75 -7.85 4.45
CA LEU A 50 -0.53 -7.63 3.76
C LEU A 50 -1.24 -6.38 4.29
N VAL A 51 -1.23 -6.11 5.60
CA VAL A 51 -1.79 -4.86 6.15
C VAL A 51 -0.99 -3.64 5.68
N GLU A 52 0.33 -3.78 5.58
CA GLU A 52 1.20 -2.75 5.01
C GLU A 52 0.86 -2.47 3.54
N SER A 53 0.63 -3.51 2.72
CA SER A 53 0.20 -3.31 1.34
C SER A 53 -1.15 -2.63 1.24
N PHE A 54 -2.08 -2.94 2.15
CA PHE A 54 -3.36 -2.22 2.23
C PHE A 54 -3.18 -0.73 2.53
N SER A 55 -2.17 -0.36 3.31
CA SER A 55 -1.87 1.03 3.66
C SER A 55 -1.36 1.83 2.46
N TYR A 56 -0.42 1.27 1.70
CA TYR A 56 0.04 1.87 0.44
C TYR A 56 -1.12 1.99 -0.56
N ALA A 57 -1.93 0.94 -0.70
CA ALA A 57 -3.11 0.95 -1.56
C ALA A 57 -4.14 2.03 -1.14
N LYS A 58 -4.29 2.28 0.16
CA LYS A 58 -5.14 3.36 0.68
C LYS A 58 -4.56 4.73 0.32
N SER A 59 -3.25 4.90 0.42
CA SER A 59 -2.55 6.13 0.01
C SER A 59 -2.82 6.43 -1.47
N ALA A 60 -2.66 5.43 -2.35
CA ALA A 60 -2.95 5.56 -3.78
C ALA A 60 -4.38 6.07 -4.04
N LEU A 61 -5.38 5.48 -3.38
CA LEU A 61 -6.79 5.89 -3.53
C LEU A 61 -7.06 7.33 -3.04
N SER A 62 -6.32 7.81 -2.05
CA SER A 62 -6.48 9.17 -1.55
C SER A 62 -5.94 10.25 -2.49
N GLN A 63 -5.02 9.87 -3.39
CA GLN A 63 -4.39 10.77 -4.35
C GLN A 63 -5.27 11.05 -5.57
N VAL A 64 -6.13 10.11 -5.96
CA VAL A 64 -7.01 10.23 -7.14
C VAL A 64 -8.36 10.89 -6.80
N ALA A 65 -8.45 11.59 -5.65
CA ALA A 65 -9.65 12.34 -5.30
C ALA A 65 -9.76 13.60 -6.17
N PRO A 66 -10.94 13.92 -6.73
CA PRO A 66 -11.12 15.13 -7.54
C PRO A 66 -10.83 16.35 -6.69
N GLY A 67 -9.75 17.07 -7.01
CA GLY A 67 -9.45 18.35 -6.40
C GLY A 67 -10.49 19.40 -6.78
N ASP A 68 -10.87 20.24 -5.82
CA ASP A 68 -11.70 21.42 -6.09
C ASP A 68 -10.91 22.39 -6.99
N THR A 69 -11.14 22.36 -8.29
CA THR A 69 -10.58 23.40 -9.17
C THR A 69 -11.47 24.64 -9.13
N PRO A 70 -10.90 25.85 -8.94
CA PRO A 70 -11.67 27.10 -8.84
C PRO A 70 -12.60 27.40 -10.02
N ASN A 71 -12.41 26.71 -11.16
CA ASN A 71 -13.12 26.94 -12.42
C ASN A 71 -13.88 25.70 -12.94
N GLY A 72 -13.95 24.60 -12.18
CA GLY A 72 -14.68 23.38 -12.55
C GLY A 72 -14.07 22.56 -13.70
N ALA A 73 -12.99 23.03 -14.34
CA ALA A 73 -12.23 22.26 -15.31
C ALA A 73 -11.14 21.44 -14.60
N PRO A 74 -10.99 20.12 -14.86
CA PRO A 74 -9.95 19.31 -14.25
C PRO A 74 -8.56 19.76 -14.70
N ASP A 75 -7.63 19.95 -13.76
CA ASP A 75 -6.22 20.16 -14.07
C ASP A 75 -5.62 18.82 -14.53
N LEU A 76 -5.43 18.68 -15.84
CA LEU A 76 -4.96 17.44 -16.45
C LEU A 76 -3.48 17.14 -16.14
N THR A 77 -2.68 18.15 -15.78
CA THR A 77 -1.29 17.93 -15.34
C THR A 77 -1.28 17.38 -13.92
N GLU A 78 -2.09 17.95 -13.03
CA GLU A 78 -2.28 17.43 -11.67
C GLU A 78 -2.86 16.02 -11.71
N MET A 79 -3.83 15.75 -12.59
CA MET A 79 -4.38 14.40 -12.78
C MET A 79 -3.30 13.39 -13.19
N ILE A 80 -2.43 13.72 -14.17
CA ILE A 80 -1.33 12.82 -14.56
C ILE A 80 -0.35 12.61 -13.39
N TYR A 81 -0.06 13.64 -12.60
CA TYR A 81 0.79 13.52 -11.42
C TYR A 81 0.18 12.56 -10.39
N GLN A 82 -1.10 12.72 -10.07
CA GLN A 82 -1.82 11.88 -9.12
C GLN A 82 -1.86 10.41 -9.56
N LEU A 83 -2.16 10.14 -10.84
CA LEU A 83 -2.19 8.77 -11.38
C LEU A 83 -0.79 8.11 -11.29
N LYS A 84 0.28 8.85 -11.59
CA LYS A 84 1.66 8.34 -11.45
C LYS A 84 2.03 8.07 -10.00
N SER A 85 1.65 8.97 -9.10
CA SER A 85 1.89 8.80 -7.67
C SER A 85 1.14 7.57 -7.13
N ALA A 86 -0.12 7.37 -7.54
CA ALA A 86 -0.91 6.20 -7.19
C ALA A 86 -0.27 4.90 -7.70
N ALA A 87 0.28 4.91 -8.92
CA ALA A 87 1.01 3.76 -9.47
C ALA A 87 2.25 3.38 -8.64
N GLU A 88 3.02 4.35 -8.16
CA GLU A 88 4.17 4.07 -7.26
C GLU A 88 3.72 3.52 -5.90
N ASP A 89 2.59 4.00 -5.35
CA ASP A 89 2.03 3.44 -4.13
C ASP A 89 1.52 2.01 -4.33
N TYR A 90 0.85 1.69 -5.44
CA TYR A 90 0.49 0.30 -5.76
C TYR A 90 1.70 -0.59 -5.97
N LYS A 91 2.78 -0.06 -6.54
CA LYS A 91 4.05 -0.79 -6.64
C LYS A 91 4.59 -1.13 -5.26
N CYS A 92 4.60 -0.18 -4.33
CA CYS A 92 4.96 -0.47 -2.95
C CYS A 92 4.04 -1.51 -2.29
N ALA A 93 2.73 -1.43 -2.53
CA ALA A 93 1.79 -2.44 -2.07
C ALA A 93 2.13 -3.85 -2.61
N ALA A 94 2.45 -3.95 -3.90
CA ALA A 94 2.85 -5.21 -4.52
C ALA A 94 4.17 -5.74 -3.94
N GLU A 95 5.15 -4.88 -3.73
CA GLU A 95 6.47 -5.23 -3.19
C GLU A 95 6.39 -5.72 -1.74
N SER A 96 5.52 -5.14 -0.91
CA SER A 96 5.31 -5.58 0.49
C SER A 96 4.96 -7.06 0.58
N VAL A 97 4.16 -7.59 -0.36
CA VAL A 97 3.75 -9.00 -0.38
C VAL A 97 4.62 -9.89 -1.28
N ALA A 98 5.45 -9.31 -2.15
CA ALA A 98 6.25 -10.03 -3.15
C ALA A 98 7.38 -10.91 -2.59
N GLY A 99 7.78 -10.72 -1.33
CA GLY A 99 8.77 -11.58 -0.67
C GLY A 99 8.25 -12.97 -0.29
N GLN A 100 6.93 -13.17 -0.36
CA GLN A 100 6.18 -14.30 0.22
C GLN A 100 5.64 -15.38 -0.76
N PRO A 101 5.65 -15.24 -2.11
CA PRO A 101 5.26 -16.30 -3.05
C PRO A 101 6.07 -17.60 -2.95
N LYS A 102 7.17 -17.62 -2.19
CA LYS A 102 8.00 -18.81 -1.92
C LYS A 102 7.68 -19.50 -0.60
N SER A 103 6.66 -19.06 0.13
CA SER A 103 6.20 -19.72 1.35
C SER A 103 5.81 -21.17 1.05
N LYS A 104 6.11 -22.07 1.99
CA LYS A 104 5.63 -23.47 1.92
C LYS A 104 4.16 -23.59 2.30
N ASP A 105 3.60 -22.53 2.87
CA ASP A 105 2.20 -22.43 3.20
C ASP A 105 1.40 -22.00 1.96
N GLU A 106 0.60 -22.92 1.43
CA GLU A 106 -0.20 -22.69 0.23
C GLU A 106 -1.19 -21.52 0.39
N LYS A 107 -1.69 -21.26 1.61
CA LYS A 107 -2.63 -20.16 1.87
C LYS A 107 -1.91 -18.81 1.83
N ILE A 108 -0.70 -18.76 2.38
CA ILE A 108 0.17 -17.57 2.27
C ILE A 108 0.55 -17.33 0.80
N ALA A 109 0.99 -18.37 0.09
CA ALA A 109 1.39 -18.25 -1.32
C ALA A 109 0.23 -17.76 -2.20
N LEU A 110 -0.96 -18.37 -2.05
CA LEU A 110 -2.17 -17.96 -2.77
C LEU A 110 -2.55 -16.50 -2.46
N SER A 111 -2.53 -16.14 -1.18
CA SER A 111 -2.86 -14.78 -0.74
C SER A 111 -1.87 -13.75 -1.30
N ALA A 112 -0.57 -14.04 -1.24
CA ALA A 112 0.49 -13.17 -1.73
C ALA A 112 0.38 -12.95 -3.24
N GLU A 113 0.14 -14.02 -4.00
CA GLU A 113 -0.01 -13.93 -5.45
C GLU A 113 -1.26 -13.15 -5.86
N ALA A 114 -2.39 -13.38 -5.19
CA ALA A 114 -3.63 -12.65 -5.44
C ALA A 114 -3.49 -11.16 -5.11
N ALA A 115 -2.91 -10.80 -3.97
CA ALA A 115 -2.67 -9.42 -3.58
C ALA A 115 -1.69 -8.73 -4.55
N LYS A 116 -0.56 -9.37 -4.85
CA LYS A 116 0.42 -8.84 -5.80
C LYS A 116 -0.18 -8.61 -7.18
N SER A 117 -0.90 -9.60 -7.71
CA SER A 117 -1.57 -9.50 -9.02
C SER A 117 -2.60 -8.37 -9.04
N THR A 118 -3.33 -8.18 -7.95
CA THR A 118 -4.27 -7.06 -7.79
C THR A 118 -3.56 -5.72 -7.95
N PHE A 119 -2.47 -5.51 -7.21
CA PHE A 119 -1.75 -4.22 -7.26
C PHE A 119 -1.03 -4.00 -8.59
N LEU A 120 -0.46 -5.04 -9.20
CA LEU A 120 0.13 -4.93 -10.54
C LEU A 120 -0.92 -4.56 -11.60
N ALA A 121 -2.13 -5.13 -11.52
CA ALA A 121 -3.22 -4.78 -12.41
C ALA A 121 -3.68 -3.32 -12.20
N LEU A 122 -3.73 -2.84 -10.95
CA LEU A 122 -4.04 -1.44 -10.65
C LEU A 122 -3.00 -0.48 -11.27
N ILE A 123 -1.71 -0.80 -11.21
CA ILE A 123 -0.66 -0.02 -11.91
C ILE A 123 -0.97 0.07 -13.41
N THR A 124 -1.31 -1.06 -14.05
CA THR A 124 -1.68 -1.07 -15.47
C THR A 124 -2.89 -0.19 -15.78
N HIS A 125 -3.89 -0.16 -14.87
CA HIS A 125 -5.05 0.73 -15.02
C HIS A 125 -4.67 2.21 -14.91
N GLU A 126 -3.80 2.58 -13.98
CA GLU A 126 -3.30 3.95 -13.86
C GLU A 126 -2.51 4.37 -15.12
N GLU A 127 -1.67 3.49 -15.66
CA GLU A 127 -0.94 3.73 -16.92
C GLU A 127 -1.89 3.93 -18.11
N ARG A 128 -2.97 3.13 -18.20
CA ARG A 128 -4.02 3.29 -19.21
C ARG A 128 -4.76 4.61 -19.05
N MET A 129 -5.08 5.01 -17.82
CA MET A 129 -5.70 6.32 -17.54
C MET A 129 -4.78 7.47 -17.96
N ILE A 130 -3.49 7.41 -17.65
CA ILE A 130 -2.50 8.40 -18.09
C ILE A 130 -2.49 8.50 -19.63
N GLN A 131 -2.50 7.36 -20.33
CA GLN A 131 -2.51 7.36 -21.79
C GLN A 131 -3.80 7.97 -22.35
N LEU A 132 -4.95 7.69 -21.74
CA LEU A 132 -6.23 8.27 -22.14
C LEU A 132 -6.28 9.80 -21.94
N VAL A 133 -5.71 10.30 -20.84
CA VAL A 133 -5.57 11.75 -20.60
C VAL A 133 -4.68 12.39 -21.66
N LYS A 134 -3.54 11.76 -22.01
CA LYS A 134 -2.66 12.24 -23.09
C LYS A 134 -3.35 12.25 -24.45
N ASP A 135 -4.07 11.19 -24.79
CA ASP A 135 -4.81 11.10 -26.06
C ASP A 135 -5.90 12.17 -26.15
N THR A 136 -6.52 12.52 -25.01
CA THR A 136 -7.49 13.61 -24.92
C THR A 136 -6.83 14.97 -25.14
N LEU A 137 -5.68 15.23 -24.51
CA LEU A 137 -4.89 16.45 -24.72
C LEU A 137 -4.44 16.60 -26.17
N ASP A 138 -4.04 15.49 -26.80
CA ASP A 138 -3.64 15.42 -28.21
C ASP A 138 -4.84 15.42 -29.19
N ARG A 139 -6.08 15.48 -28.69
CA ARG A 139 -7.33 15.40 -29.48
C ARG A 139 -7.43 14.16 -30.39
N LYS A 140 -6.87 13.05 -29.94
CA LYS A 140 -6.85 11.76 -30.67
C LYS A 140 -8.09 10.90 -30.43
N VAL A 141 -8.93 11.25 -29.47
CA VAL A 141 -10.09 10.45 -29.06
C VAL A 141 -11.36 11.29 -29.11
N SER A 142 -12.47 10.70 -29.58
CA SER A 142 -13.77 11.38 -29.57
C SER A 142 -14.38 11.39 -28.17
N ALA A 143 -15.35 12.27 -27.91
CA ALA A 143 -16.01 12.32 -26.59
C ALA A 143 -16.76 11.02 -26.25
N GLY A 144 -17.32 10.34 -27.26
CA GLY A 144 -17.99 9.04 -27.09
C GLY A 144 -17.00 7.94 -26.71
N ASP A 145 -15.91 7.82 -27.48
CA ASP A 145 -14.86 6.82 -27.21
C ASP A 145 -14.17 7.07 -25.86
N LEU A 146 -14.01 8.34 -25.46
CA LEU A 146 -13.50 8.69 -24.14
C LEU A 146 -14.40 8.17 -23.02
N ALA A 147 -15.71 8.40 -23.13
CA ALA A 147 -16.67 7.97 -22.12
C ALA A 147 -16.73 6.44 -22.00
N GLU A 148 -16.69 5.73 -23.13
CA GLU A 148 -16.66 4.26 -23.17
C GLU A 148 -15.39 3.71 -22.52
N ARG A 149 -14.20 4.19 -22.92
CA ARG A 149 -12.92 3.74 -22.33
C ARG A 149 -12.82 4.04 -20.83
N LEU A 150 -13.35 5.18 -20.38
CA LEU A 150 -13.40 5.51 -18.95
C LEU A 150 -14.33 4.55 -18.19
N ALA A 151 -15.48 4.19 -18.77
CA ALA A 151 -16.40 3.24 -18.16
C ALA A 151 -15.78 1.84 -18.09
N GLU A 152 -15.12 1.38 -19.15
CA GLU A 152 -14.39 0.11 -19.18
C GLU A 152 -13.32 0.04 -18.08
N ILE A 153 -12.43 1.04 -18.01
CA ILE A 153 -11.38 1.07 -16.98
C ILE A 153 -11.99 1.05 -15.58
N ARG A 154 -13.09 1.77 -15.34
CA ARG A 154 -13.76 1.75 -14.02
C ARG A 154 -14.31 0.38 -13.66
N VAL A 155 -14.95 -0.32 -14.61
CA VAL A 155 -15.45 -1.69 -14.38
C VAL A 155 -14.28 -2.63 -14.09
N GLU A 156 -13.21 -2.55 -14.86
CA GLU A 156 -12.02 -3.39 -14.67
C GLU A 156 -11.31 -3.11 -13.34
N VAL A 157 -11.25 -1.85 -12.89
CA VAL A 157 -10.71 -1.46 -11.58
C VAL A 157 -11.56 -2.05 -10.46
N ASP A 158 -12.90 -1.95 -10.55
CA ASP A 158 -13.81 -2.54 -9.56
C ASP A 158 -13.65 -4.07 -9.48
N GLU A 159 -13.50 -4.75 -10.61
CA GLU A 159 -13.23 -6.19 -10.65
C GLU A 159 -11.87 -6.54 -10.08
N THR A 160 -10.85 -5.74 -10.39
CA THR A 160 -9.49 -5.91 -9.87
C THR A 160 -9.48 -5.85 -8.36
N TRP A 161 -10.16 -4.86 -7.77
CA TRP A 161 -10.27 -4.73 -6.32
C TRP A 161 -10.96 -5.92 -5.64
N ARG A 162 -11.87 -6.63 -6.32
CA ARG A 162 -12.52 -7.83 -5.74
C ARG A 162 -11.54 -8.97 -5.50
N MET A 163 -10.45 -9.07 -6.28
CA MET A 163 -9.41 -10.09 -6.06
C MET A 163 -8.70 -9.90 -4.70
N LEU A 164 -8.67 -8.68 -4.16
CA LEU A 164 -8.11 -8.41 -2.85
C LEU A 164 -8.90 -9.08 -1.71
N LEU A 165 -10.21 -9.27 -1.88
CA LEU A 165 -11.03 -10.01 -0.91
C LEU A 165 -10.62 -11.48 -0.87
N LEU A 166 -10.35 -12.08 -2.04
CA LEU A 166 -9.85 -13.45 -2.11
C LEU A 166 -8.50 -13.59 -1.42
N ALA A 167 -7.58 -12.65 -1.66
CA ALA A 167 -6.31 -12.60 -0.96
C ALA A 167 -6.54 -12.54 0.56
N THR A 168 -7.42 -11.66 1.02
CA THR A 168 -7.72 -11.50 2.44
C THR A 168 -8.26 -12.78 3.07
N VAL A 169 -9.19 -13.47 2.40
CA VAL A 169 -9.72 -14.77 2.85
C VAL A 169 -8.62 -15.83 2.92
N ALA A 170 -7.72 -15.88 1.94
CA ALA A 170 -6.59 -16.80 1.99
C ALA A 170 -5.64 -16.48 3.16
N ALA A 171 -5.39 -15.19 3.43
CA ALA A 171 -4.62 -14.75 4.58
C ALA A 171 -5.26 -15.16 5.92
N THR A 172 -6.59 -15.04 6.07
CA THR A 172 -7.25 -15.47 7.31
C THR A 172 -7.12 -16.98 7.51
N HIS A 173 -7.18 -17.78 6.43
CA HIS A 173 -6.94 -19.22 6.52
C HIS A 173 -5.50 -19.56 6.89
N ALA A 174 -4.51 -18.79 6.44
CA ALA A 174 -3.12 -18.97 6.84
C ALA A 174 -2.91 -18.79 8.35
N LEU A 175 -3.74 -17.99 9.01
CA LEU A 175 -3.70 -17.76 10.45
C LEU A 175 -4.31 -18.90 11.27
N VAL A 176 -5.06 -19.83 10.68
CA VAL A 176 -5.76 -20.91 11.38
C VAL A 176 -4.87 -22.15 11.49
N GLU A 177 -4.84 -22.76 12.67
CA GLU A 177 -4.25 -24.07 12.87
C GLU A 177 -5.23 -25.14 12.37
N MET A 178 -4.84 -25.93 11.37
CA MET A 178 -5.69 -26.99 10.84
C MET A 178 -5.76 -28.16 11.85
N PRO A 179 -6.96 -28.70 12.11
CA PRO A 179 -7.13 -29.76 13.09
C PRO A 179 -6.46 -31.03 12.59
N GLN A 180 -5.89 -31.81 13.50
CA GLN A 180 -5.26 -33.08 13.12
C GLN A 180 -6.29 -34.22 12.98
N GLN A 181 -7.45 -34.04 13.60
CA GLN A 181 -8.56 -35.01 13.58
C GLN A 181 -9.79 -34.40 12.90
N LYS A 182 -10.54 -35.21 12.16
CA LYS A 182 -11.72 -34.75 11.40
C LYS A 182 -12.85 -34.16 12.27
N ASP A 183 -12.90 -34.53 13.54
CA ASP A 183 -13.97 -34.12 14.47
C ASP A 183 -13.57 -32.93 15.35
N GLU A 184 -12.36 -32.39 15.17
CA GLU A 184 -11.87 -31.26 15.93
C GLU A 184 -12.30 -29.94 15.28
N HIS A 185 -12.93 -29.06 16.06
CA HIS A 185 -13.39 -27.76 15.58
C HIS A 185 -12.22 -26.79 15.37
N LEU A 186 -12.23 -26.10 14.23
CA LEU A 186 -11.36 -24.95 13.96
C LEU A 186 -11.59 -23.89 15.04
N SER A 187 -10.66 -23.80 15.99
CA SER A 187 -10.78 -22.85 17.11
C SER A 187 -9.45 -22.22 17.51
N LYS A 188 -8.34 -22.62 16.87
CA LYS A 188 -7.00 -22.16 17.26
C LYS A 188 -6.29 -21.46 16.12
N LEU A 189 -5.59 -20.38 16.47
CA LEU A 189 -4.77 -19.60 15.57
C LEU A 189 -3.30 -19.98 15.72
N ARG A 190 -2.54 -19.79 14.64
CA ARG A 190 -1.09 -19.97 14.56
C ARG A 190 -0.29 -18.77 15.06
N ILE A 191 -0.99 -17.76 15.61
CA ILE A 191 -0.42 -16.52 16.12
C ILE A 191 -0.80 -16.32 17.58
N THR A 192 0.07 -15.64 18.31
CA THR A 192 -0.07 -15.34 19.75
C THR A 192 -1.08 -14.23 20.00
N ALA A 193 -1.54 -14.11 21.24
CA ALA A 193 -2.43 -13.02 21.65
C ALA A 193 -1.79 -11.64 21.47
N ARG A 194 -0.46 -11.54 21.57
CA ARG A 194 0.29 -10.31 21.29
C ARG A 194 0.26 -9.97 19.81
N GLU A 195 0.58 -10.91 18.94
CA GLU A 195 0.59 -10.73 17.47
C GLU A 195 -0.80 -10.34 16.96
N ARG A 196 -1.87 -10.95 17.50
CA ARG A 196 -3.25 -10.56 17.19
C ARG A 196 -3.55 -9.10 17.50
N ARG A 197 -3.16 -8.64 18.69
CA ARG A 197 -3.35 -7.23 19.09
C ARG A 197 -2.58 -6.29 18.18
N MET A 198 -1.34 -6.62 17.86
CA MET A 198 -0.52 -5.81 16.93
C MET A 198 -1.16 -5.69 15.55
N LEU A 199 -1.71 -6.79 15.01
CA LEU A 199 -2.46 -6.77 13.75
C LEU A 199 -3.70 -5.88 13.83
N ALA A 200 -4.51 -6.06 14.88
CA ALA A 200 -5.73 -5.27 15.07
C ALA A 200 -5.42 -3.76 15.21
N GLU A 201 -4.42 -3.41 16.03
CA GLU A 201 -3.96 -2.03 16.24
C GLU A 201 -3.42 -1.41 14.95
N ARG A 202 -2.65 -2.17 14.17
CA ARG A 202 -2.13 -1.69 12.88
C ARG A 202 -3.26 -1.39 11.91
N ILE A 203 -4.23 -2.31 11.76
CA ILE A 203 -5.38 -2.11 10.87
C ILE A 203 -6.21 -0.89 11.32
N GLU A 204 -6.45 -0.73 12.63
CA GLU A 204 -7.16 0.44 13.15
C GLU A 204 -6.40 1.75 12.94
N SER A 205 -5.08 1.74 13.10
CA SER A 205 -4.23 2.92 12.82
C SER A 205 -4.37 3.34 11.36
N ASP A 206 -4.32 2.39 10.45
CA ASP A 206 -4.27 2.66 9.01
C ASP A 206 -5.66 2.95 8.43
N PHE A 207 -6.73 2.33 8.95
CA PHE A 207 -8.09 2.43 8.40
C PHE A 207 -9.11 3.16 9.30
N GLY A 208 -8.72 3.49 10.52
CA GLY A 208 -9.57 4.15 11.51
C GLY A 208 -10.61 3.20 12.14
N LEU A 209 -11.39 3.74 13.09
CA LEU A 209 -12.36 2.95 13.89
C LEU A 209 -13.50 2.34 13.07
N ALA A 210 -13.70 2.76 11.82
CA ALA A 210 -14.77 2.25 10.96
C ALA A 210 -14.66 0.75 10.69
N VAL A 211 -13.44 0.18 10.71
CA VAL A 211 -13.20 -1.26 10.49
C VAL A 211 -13.86 -2.14 11.56
N ARG A 212 -14.13 -1.59 12.75
CA ARG A 212 -14.79 -2.30 13.86
C ARG A 212 -16.22 -2.70 13.55
N VAL A 213 -16.89 -1.99 12.64
CA VAL A 213 -18.27 -2.26 12.25
C VAL A 213 -18.36 -3.43 11.25
N GLY A 214 -17.21 -3.92 10.76
CA GLY A 214 -17.15 -4.98 9.76
C GLY A 214 -17.45 -4.50 8.36
N MET A 215 -17.63 -5.45 7.44
CA MET A 215 -17.87 -5.16 6.03
C MET A 215 -19.27 -4.57 5.80
N LYS A 216 -19.36 -3.49 5.03
CA LYS A 216 -20.62 -2.85 4.62
C LYS A 216 -20.85 -2.95 3.12
N GLY A 217 -22.11 -3.02 2.70
CA GLY A 217 -22.48 -2.91 1.29
C GLY A 217 -22.09 -1.53 0.73
N GLY A 218 -21.58 -1.52 -0.51
CA GLY A 218 -21.19 -0.29 -1.21
C GLY A 218 -19.84 0.32 -0.80
N GLN A 219 -19.09 -0.31 0.13
CA GLN A 219 -17.73 0.12 0.44
C GLN A 219 -16.74 -0.32 -0.65
N ILE A 220 -15.65 0.43 -0.81
CA ILE A 220 -14.53 0.01 -1.67
C ILE A 220 -13.95 -1.33 -1.15
N PRO A 221 -13.59 -2.29 -2.03
CA PRO A 221 -13.15 -3.60 -1.57
C PRO A 221 -11.92 -3.58 -0.66
N LEU A 222 -11.01 -2.61 -0.81
CA LEU A 222 -9.89 -2.40 0.11
C LEU A 222 -10.33 -2.20 1.57
N ALA A 223 -11.30 -1.31 1.81
CA ALA A 223 -11.84 -1.09 3.15
C ALA A 223 -12.56 -2.34 3.67
N GLY A 224 -13.20 -3.09 2.79
CA GLY A 224 -13.79 -4.39 3.12
C GLY A 224 -12.78 -5.44 3.50
N SER A 225 -11.66 -5.53 2.80
CA SER A 225 -10.53 -6.40 3.14
C SER A 225 -9.95 -6.07 4.51
N ALA A 226 -9.70 -4.78 4.79
CA ALA A 226 -9.24 -4.35 6.11
C ALA A 226 -10.23 -4.69 7.23
N ALA A 227 -11.52 -4.43 7.02
CA ALA A 227 -12.57 -4.74 7.99
C ALA A 227 -12.75 -6.25 8.20
N MET A 228 -12.65 -7.06 7.14
CA MET A 228 -12.68 -8.52 7.21
C MET A 228 -11.52 -9.05 8.06
N LEU A 229 -10.31 -8.60 7.76
CA LEU A 229 -9.12 -9.04 8.49
C LEU A 229 -9.17 -8.60 9.95
N TYR A 230 -9.59 -7.36 10.22
CA TYR A 230 -9.81 -6.86 11.58
C TYR A 230 -10.82 -7.72 12.34
N GLY A 231 -12.00 -7.94 11.77
CA GLY A 231 -13.05 -8.76 12.39
C GLY A 231 -12.56 -10.17 12.68
N PHE A 232 -11.73 -10.75 11.80
CA PHE A 232 -11.15 -12.06 12.00
C PHE A 232 -10.16 -12.09 13.17
N VAL A 233 -9.15 -11.20 13.19
CA VAL A 233 -8.11 -11.22 14.24
C VAL A 233 -8.64 -10.80 15.62
N SER A 234 -9.70 -10.00 15.64
CA SER A 234 -10.36 -9.52 16.86
C SER A 234 -11.47 -10.44 17.37
N ASN A 235 -11.85 -11.49 16.63
CA ASN A 235 -12.90 -12.42 17.07
C ASN A 235 -12.44 -13.25 18.29
N THR A 236 -13.19 -13.16 19.38
CA THR A 236 -12.90 -13.82 20.66
C THR A 236 -13.13 -15.34 20.65
N ASP A 237 -13.86 -15.86 19.67
CA ASP A 237 -14.09 -17.31 19.51
C ASP A 237 -12.80 -18.04 19.12
N TRP A 238 -11.84 -17.32 18.51
CA TRP A 238 -10.53 -17.84 18.20
C TRP A 238 -9.61 -17.83 19.43
N LYS A 239 -9.02 -18.98 19.73
CA LYS A 239 -7.93 -19.14 20.71
C LYS A 239 -6.59 -18.82 20.05
N SER A 240 -5.75 -18.05 20.73
CA SER A 240 -4.40 -17.75 20.25
C SER A 240 -3.47 -18.95 20.48
N SER A 241 -2.33 -19.01 19.78
CA SER A 241 -1.40 -20.14 19.86
C SER A 241 -0.79 -20.35 21.26
N ASP A 242 -0.69 -19.27 22.04
CA ASP A 242 -0.20 -19.21 23.42
C ASP A 242 -1.31 -19.33 24.47
N THR A 243 -2.56 -19.57 24.05
CA THR A 243 -3.67 -19.84 24.97
C THR A 243 -3.70 -21.34 25.31
N PRO A 244 -3.77 -21.72 26.59
CA PRO A 244 -3.87 -23.12 27.03
C PRO A 244 -5.07 -23.88 26.47
#